data_AF-Q125N1-F1
#
_entry.id   AF-Q125N1-F1
#
_cell.length_a   1.000
_cell.length_b   1.000
_cell.length_c   1.000
_cell.angle_alpha   90.00
_cell.angle_beta   90.00
_cell.angle_gamma   90.00
#
_symmetry.space_group_name_H-M   'P 1'
#
loop_
_entity.id
_entity.type
_entity.pdbx_description
1 polymer ?
#
loop_
_entity_poly.entity_id
_entity_poly.type
_entity_poly.pdbx_seq_one_letter_code
_entity_poly.pdbx_strand_id
1 'polypeptide(L)'
;MHDKQAHSKPIEELLSDFETHLKRGLTQVQAQERLAKFGANELTERPRPGFLALLWDQFKNFLVIILIIAAAISLALGEYVDSVAILFIVVLNAVVGVFQESKTQTKHLSRALGLQIIYFYCPMKERRGVTPSFC
;
A
#
# COMPACT_ATOMS: atom_id res chain seq x y z
N MET A 1 16.42 -19.58 -9.76
CA MET A 1 15.05 -20.11 -9.76
C MET A 1 14.06 -18.93 -9.77
N HIS A 2 13.97 -18.23 -10.89
CA HIS A 2 13.02 -17.13 -11.14
C HIS A 2 12.39 -17.40 -12.51
N ASP A 3 11.79 -18.58 -12.64
CA ASP A 3 11.03 -18.86 -13.85
C ASP A 3 9.65 -18.21 -13.71
N LYS A 4 9.49 -17.05 -14.35
CA LYS A 4 8.25 -16.26 -14.31
C LYS A 4 7.06 -16.97 -14.97
N GLN A 5 7.27 -18.16 -15.55
CA GLN A 5 6.26 -18.92 -16.28
C GLN A 5 5.89 -20.26 -15.62
N ALA A 6 6.13 -20.41 -14.31
CA ALA A 6 5.70 -21.60 -13.57
C ALA A 6 4.19 -21.92 -13.71
N HIS A 7 3.36 -20.90 -13.99
CA HIS A 7 1.92 -21.04 -14.20
C HIS A 7 1.54 -21.69 -15.55
N SER A 8 2.46 -21.77 -16.51
CA SER A 8 2.22 -22.30 -17.86
C SER A 8 2.91 -23.64 -18.13
N LYS A 9 3.62 -24.18 -17.13
CA LYS A 9 4.35 -25.44 -17.23
C LYS A 9 3.46 -26.64 -16.87
N PRO A 10 3.67 -27.82 -17.51
CA PRO A 10 3.02 -29.05 -17.11
C PRO A 10 3.48 -29.48 -15.71
N ILE A 11 2.61 -30.19 -14.99
CA ILE A 11 2.82 -30.57 -13.58
C ILE A 11 4.07 -31.44 -13.43
N GLU A 12 4.34 -32.31 -14.39
CA GLU A 12 5.48 -33.23 -14.39
C GLU A 12 6.82 -32.48 -14.41
N GLU A 13 6.90 -31.39 -15.18
CA GLU A 13 8.09 -30.54 -15.27
C GLU A 13 8.27 -29.73 -13.97
N LEU A 14 7.18 -29.23 -13.39
CA LEU A 14 7.22 -28.56 -12.08
C LEU A 14 7.65 -29.50 -10.95
N LEU A 15 7.21 -30.75 -10.96
CA LEU A 15 7.61 -31.73 -9.94
C LEU A 15 9.12 -32.05 -10.02
N SER A 16 9.67 -32.06 -11.23
CA SER A 16 11.11 -32.21 -11.46
C SER A 16 11.88 -30.95 -11.01
N ASP A 17 11.42 -29.76 -11.43
CA ASP A 17 12.07 -28.48 -11.11
C ASP A 17 12.10 -28.20 -9.59
N PHE A 18 11.03 -28.55 -8.88
CA PHE A 18 10.90 -28.37 -7.43
C PHE A 18 11.30 -29.60 -6.62
N GLU A 19 11.79 -30.68 -7.26
CA GLU A 19 12.18 -31.96 -6.64
C GLU A 19 11.21 -32.39 -5.54
N THR A 20 9.92 -32.43 -5.87
CA THR A 20 8.85 -32.68 -4.88
C THR A 20 7.89 -33.77 -5.35
N HIS A 21 7.24 -34.44 -4.40
CA HIS A 21 6.28 -35.49 -4.70
C HIS A 21 4.84 -34.97 -4.59
N LEU A 22 4.03 -35.26 -5.61
CA LEU A 22 2.64 -34.80 -5.66
C LEU A 22 1.77 -35.29 -4.49
N LYS A 23 1.99 -36.52 -4.02
CA LYS A 23 1.17 -37.14 -2.94
C LYS A 23 1.77 -37.01 -1.55
N ARG A 24 3.10 -36.99 -1.44
CA ARG A 24 3.82 -37.01 -0.16
C ARG A 24 4.41 -35.65 0.22
N GLY A 25 4.43 -34.70 -0.71
CA GLY A 25 5.04 -33.39 -0.50
C GLY A 25 6.54 -33.47 -0.22
N LEU A 26 7.06 -32.51 0.52
CA LEU A 26 8.44 -32.47 0.98
C LEU A 26 8.60 -33.21 2.30
N THR A 27 9.75 -33.87 2.46
CA THR A 27 10.14 -34.41 3.77
C THR A 27 10.53 -33.29 4.74
N GLN A 28 10.46 -33.56 6.05
CA GLN A 28 10.81 -32.58 7.07
C GLN A 28 12.27 -32.09 6.95
N VAL A 29 13.19 -32.98 6.56
CA VAL A 29 14.60 -32.67 6.32
C VAL A 29 14.75 -31.71 5.13
N GLN A 30 14.13 -32.04 3.99
CA GLN A 30 14.13 -31.16 2.80
C GLN A 30 13.46 -29.80 3.08
N ALA A 31 12.41 -29.79 3.90
CA ALA A 31 11.74 -28.55 4.30
C ALA A 31 12.67 -27.65 5.15
N GLN A 32 13.41 -28.22 6.10
CA GLN A 32 14.38 -27.47 6.90
C GLN A 32 15.56 -26.97 6.07
N GLU A 33 16.10 -27.79 5.17
CA GLU A 33 17.17 -27.37 4.24
C GLU A 33 16.71 -26.22 3.34
N ARG A 34 15.47 -26.29 2.83
CA ARG A 34 14.87 -25.21 2.03
C ARG A 34 14.63 -23.96 2.87
N LEU A 35 14.16 -24.10 4.11
CA LEU A 35 13.98 -22.97 5.02
C LEU A 35 15.31 -22.25 5.31
N ALA A 36 16.41 -23.00 5.48
CA ALA A 36 17.74 -22.43 5.65
C ALA A 36 18.25 -21.74 4.38
N LYS A 37 17.92 -22.28 3.20
CA LYS A 37 18.39 -21.75 1.90
C LYS A 37 17.58 -20.55 1.39
N PHE A 38 16.26 -20.56 1.57
CA PHE A 38 15.35 -19.54 1.03
C PHE A 38 14.84 -18.55 2.09
N GLY A 39 15.06 -18.85 3.36
CA GLY A 39 14.49 -18.09 4.47
C GLY A 39 13.02 -18.42 4.72
N ALA A 40 12.49 -17.90 5.82
CA ALA A 40 11.06 -17.95 6.09
C ALA A 40 10.30 -17.16 5.03
N ASN A 41 9.15 -17.67 4.61
CA ASN A 41 8.25 -16.96 3.70
C ASN A 41 7.47 -15.86 4.44
N GLU A 42 8.21 -14.89 4.98
CA GLU A 42 7.68 -13.77 5.73
C GLU A 42 8.01 -12.47 4.99
N LEU A 43 6.99 -11.66 4.77
CA LEU A 43 7.18 -10.31 4.24
C LEU A 43 7.74 -9.45 5.37
N THR A 44 8.97 -8.94 5.18
CA THR A 44 9.56 -7.98 6.12
C THR A 44 8.66 -6.76 6.22
N GLU A 45 8.01 -6.57 7.38
CA GLU A 45 7.26 -5.36 7.66
C GLU A 45 8.23 -4.19 7.71
N ARG A 46 8.02 -3.20 6.83
CA ARG A 46 8.79 -1.96 6.90
C ARG A 46 8.42 -1.23 8.20
N PRO A 47 9.40 -0.66 8.92
CA PRO A 47 9.12 0.12 10.10
C PRO A 47 8.18 1.27 9.72
N ARG A 48 7.11 1.42 10.50
CA ARG A 48 6.12 2.48 10.29
C ARG A 48 6.78 3.84 10.50
N PRO A 49 6.59 4.81 9.59
CA PRO A 49 7.08 6.16 9.82
C PRO A 49 6.40 6.74 11.07
N GLY A 50 7.18 7.28 12.00
CA GLY A 50 6.63 7.94 13.19
C GLY A 50 5.87 9.23 12.84
N PHE A 51 5.09 9.75 13.80
CA PHE A 51 4.32 11.01 13.64
C PHE A 51 5.17 12.17 13.10
N LEU A 52 6.40 12.33 13.61
CA LEU A 52 7.34 13.35 13.13
C LEU A 52 7.80 13.12 11.69
N ALA A 53 7.98 11.85 11.27
CA ALA A 53 8.36 11.52 9.91
C ALA A 53 7.20 11.78 8.92
N LEU A 54 5.97 11.46 9.33
CA LEU A 54 4.75 11.80 8.59
C LEU A 54 4.58 13.31 8.42
N LEU A 55 4.81 14.07 9.50
CA LEU A 55 4.77 15.54 9.45
C LEU A 55 5.86 16.10 8.52
N TRP A 56 7.08 15.57 8.59
CA TRP A 56 8.18 15.97 7.72
C TRP A 56 7.91 15.65 6.24
N ASP A 57 7.25 14.54 5.96
CA ASP A 57 6.86 14.16 4.60
C ASP A 57 5.78 15.09 4.04
N GLN A 58 4.85 15.57 4.90
CA GLN A 58 3.86 16.57 4.51
C GLN A 58 4.51 17.88 4.04
N PHE A 59 5.58 18.36 4.70
CA PHE A 59 6.28 19.57 4.26
C PHE A 59 6.96 19.44 2.88
N LYS A 60 7.29 18.21 2.44
CA LYS A 60 7.82 17.95 1.10
C LYS A 60 6.73 17.91 0.02
N ASN A 61 5.46 17.87 0.42
CA ASN A 61 4.34 17.82 -0.51
C ASN A 61 4.09 19.20 -1.14
N PHE A 62 4.08 19.27 -2.47
CA PHE A 62 3.80 20.48 -3.23
C PHE A 62 2.49 21.17 -2.79
N LEU A 63 1.45 20.40 -2.44
CA LEU A 63 0.19 20.94 -1.93
C LEU A 63 0.36 21.68 -0.59
N VAL A 64 1.19 21.17 0.31
CA VAL A 64 1.41 21.78 1.63
C VAL A 64 2.23 23.07 1.49
N ILE A 65 3.18 23.12 0.57
CA ILE A 65 3.93 24.36 0.27
C ILE A 65 2.98 25.47 -0.18
N ILE A 66 2.00 25.16 -1.02
CA ILE A 66 0.97 26.13 -1.44
C ILE A 66 0.16 26.62 -0.24
N LEU A 67 -0.23 25.71 0.69
CA LEU A 67 -0.96 26.09 1.90
C LEU A 67 -0.14 27.00 2.84
N ILE A 68 1.17 26.77 2.96
CA ILE A 68 2.07 27.63 3.74
C ILE A 68 2.14 29.03 3.13
N ILE A 69 2.25 29.13 1.80
CA ILE A 69 2.27 30.42 1.10
C ILE A 69 0.95 31.15 1.30
N ALA A 70 -0.18 30.46 1.16
CA ALA A 70 -1.51 31.04 1.39
C ALA A 70 -1.66 31.54 2.83
N ALA A 71 -1.21 30.76 3.83
CA ALA A 71 -1.24 31.17 5.22
C ALA A 71 -0.36 32.40 5.49
N ALA A 72 0.83 32.50 4.86
CA ALA A 72 1.70 33.66 4.98
C ALA A 72 1.08 34.93 4.38
N ILE A 73 0.43 34.82 3.22
CA ILE A 73 -0.29 35.93 2.58
C ILE A 73 -1.46 36.38 3.46
N SER A 74 -2.25 35.45 3.97
CA SER A 74 -3.40 35.74 4.84
C SER A 74 -2.99 36.38 6.17
N LEU A 75 -1.86 35.94 6.74
CA LEU A 75 -1.29 36.58 7.94
C LEU A 75 -0.80 38.00 7.65
N ALA A 76 -0.20 38.25 6.48
CA ALA A 76 0.17 39.59 6.03
C ALA A 76 -1.06 40.50 5.80
N LEU A 77 -2.21 39.93 5.44
CA LEU A 77 -3.50 40.62 5.33
C LEU A 77 -4.18 40.85 6.70
N GLY A 78 -3.69 40.22 7.77
CA GLY A 78 -4.27 40.33 9.12
C GLY A 78 -5.52 39.48 9.34
N GLU A 79 -5.82 38.54 8.44
CA GLU A 79 -7.00 37.68 8.51
C GLU A 79 -6.70 36.41 9.32
N TYR A 80 -6.81 36.55 10.65
CA TYR A 80 -6.55 35.43 11.57
C TYR A 80 -7.48 34.23 11.38
N VAL A 81 -8.68 34.44 10.83
CA VAL A 81 -9.69 33.40 10.60
C VAL A 81 -9.20 32.37 9.57
N ASP A 82 -8.62 32.85 8.48
CA ASP A 82 -8.14 32.01 7.37
C ASP A 82 -6.88 31.23 7.77
N SER A 83 -5.98 31.86 8.53
CA SER A 83 -4.79 31.20 9.07
C SER A 83 -5.16 30.03 10.01
N VAL A 84 -6.17 30.21 10.86
CA VAL A 84 -6.68 29.16 11.75
C VAL A 84 -7.37 28.03 10.96
N ALA A 85 -8.12 28.35 9.90
CA ALA A 85 -8.76 27.34 9.06
C ALA A 85 -7.74 26.42 8.36
N ILE A 86 -6.65 26.98 7.83
CA ILE A 86 -5.59 26.20 7.17
C ILE A 86 -4.87 25.30 8.18
N LEU A 87 -4.52 25.82 9.36
CA LEU A 87 -3.89 25.04 10.42
C LEU A 87 -4.78 23.87 10.87
N PHE A 88 -6.09 24.12 10.98
CA PHE A 88 -7.08 23.09 11.32
C PHE A 88 -7.11 21.95 10.30
N ILE A 89 -7.08 22.25 8.99
CA ILE A 89 -7.06 21.23 7.93
C ILE A 89 -5.81 20.34 8.01
N VAL A 90 -4.63 20.94 8.25
CA VAL A 90 -3.37 20.18 8.37
C VAL A 90 -3.41 19.26 9.58
N VAL A 91 -3.86 19.76 10.73
CA VAL A 91 -4.03 18.96 11.95
C VAL A 91 -5.04 17.84 11.72
N LEU A 92 -6.16 18.12 11.06
CA LEU A 92 -7.18 17.12 10.74
C LEU A 92 -6.61 16.03 9.82
N ASN A 93 -5.88 16.39 8.76
CA ASN A 93 -5.22 15.42 7.88
C ASN A 93 -4.22 14.53 8.62
N ALA A 94 -3.45 15.09 9.57
CA ALA A 94 -2.53 14.33 10.41
C ALA A 94 -3.27 13.35 11.34
N VAL A 95 -4.33 13.81 12.00
CA VAL A 95 -5.17 12.97 12.88
C VAL A 95 -5.82 11.84 12.09
N VAL A 96 -6.45 12.14 10.95
CA VAL A 96 -7.07 11.13 10.09
C VAL A 96 -6.01 10.14 9.55
N GLY A 97 -4.80 10.60 9.24
CA GLY A 97 -3.68 9.72 8.88
C GLY A 97 -3.31 8.72 9.99
N VAL A 98 -3.17 9.19 11.22
CA VAL A 98 -2.87 8.33 12.39
C VAL A 98 -4.01 7.36 12.69
N PHE A 99 -5.27 7.81 12.57
CA PHE A 99 -6.45 6.95 12.77
C PHE A 99 -6.67 5.94 11.62
N GLN A 100 -6.18 6.22 10.41
CA GLN A 100 -6.17 5.26 9.31
C GLN A 100 -5.15 4.12 9.52
N GLU A 101 -4.03 4.40 10.21
CA GLU A 101 -2.99 3.40 10.52
C GLU A 101 -3.21 2.62 11.83
N SER A 102 -3.82 3.20 12.86
CA SER A 102 -4.04 2.46 14.12
C SER A 102 -5.10 1.36 13.99
N LYS A 103 -5.98 1.46 12.97
CA LYS A 103 -7.04 0.47 12.71
C LYS A 103 -6.63 -0.64 11.74
N THR A 104 -5.42 -0.62 11.18
CA THR A 104 -4.86 -1.69 10.32
C THR A 104 -4.11 -2.77 11.10
N GLN A 105 -4.54 -3.07 12.33
CA GLN A 105 -4.44 -4.45 12.84
C GLN A 105 -5.80 -5.18 12.81
N THR A 106 -6.90 -4.50 12.45
CA THR A 106 -8.23 -5.15 12.48
C THR A 106 -9.20 -4.65 11.39
N LYS A 107 -8.72 -4.24 10.22
CA LYS A 107 -9.62 -3.84 9.12
C LYS A 107 -9.22 -4.42 7.75
N HIS A 108 -9.64 -5.66 7.58
CA HIS A 108 -10.15 -6.22 6.32
C HIS A 108 -11.30 -5.37 5.71
N LEU A 109 -11.74 -4.29 6.38
CA LEU A 109 -12.75 -3.33 5.95
C LEU A 109 -12.17 -1.98 5.44
N SER A 110 -10.92 -1.92 4.97
CA SER A 110 -10.39 -0.73 4.25
C SER A 110 -10.51 -0.83 2.72
N ARG A 111 -11.07 -1.93 2.19
CA ARG A 111 -11.34 -2.07 0.75
C ARG A 111 -12.46 -1.15 0.24
N ALA A 112 -13.40 -0.71 1.09
CA ALA A 112 -14.55 0.08 0.65
C ALA A 112 -14.24 1.56 0.38
N LEU A 113 -13.35 2.21 1.15
CA LEU A 113 -12.99 3.62 0.91
C LEU A 113 -12.00 3.80 -0.26
N GLY A 114 -11.10 2.83 -0.48
CA GLY A 114 -10.27 2.80 -1.70
C GLY A 114 -11.10 2.54 -2.97
N LEU A 115 -12.22 1.82 -2.86
CA LEU A 115 -13.12 1.56 -3.99
C LEU A 115 -13.83 2.82 -4.50
N GLN A 116 -14.17 3.77 -3.61
CA GLN A 116 -14.77 5.04 -4.05
C GLN A 116 -13.81 5.84 -4.95
N ILE A 117 -12.51 5.84 -4.65
CA ILE A 117 -11.51 6.55 -5.47
C ILE A 117 -11.27 5.80 -6.80
N ILE A 118 -11.22 4.46 -6.79
CA ILE A 118 -11.04 3.65 -8.02
C ILE A 118 -12.22 3.79 -8.99
N TYR A 119 -13.46 3.82 -8.49
CA TYR A 119 -14.65 4.06 -9.33
C TYR A 119 -14.69 5.50 -9.86
N PHE A 120 -14.29 6.49 -9.06
CA PHE A 120 -14.29 7.89 -9.48
C PHE A 120 -13.20 8.21 -10.53
N TYR A 121 -12.06 7.51 -10.49
CA TYR A 121 -10.97 7.65 -11.47
C TYR A 121 -11.10 6.78 -12.73
N CYS A 122 -12.08 5.87 -12.80
CA CYS A 122 -12.31 5.02 -13.98
C CYS A 122 -13.51 5.46 -14.86
N PRO A 123 -13.57 6.69 -15.41
CA PRO A 123 -14.50 6.99 -16.50
C PRO A 123 -13.85 6.91 -17.91
N MET A 124 -12.72 6.22 -18.08
CA MET A 124 -11.91 6.30 -19.32
C MET A 124 -11.39 4.96 -19.87
N LYS A 125 -12.08 3.83 -19.65
CA LYS A 125 -11.70 2.55 -20.28
C LYS A 125 -12.86 1.70 -20.81
N GLU A 126 -13.93 2.33 -21.27
CA GLU A 126 -15.09 1.68 -21.90
C GLU A 126 -14.98 1.64 -23.45
N ARG A 127 -13.82 1.26 -24.02
CA ARG A 127 -13.62 1.18 -25.50
C ARG A 127 -12.66 0.09 -25.98
N ARG A 128 -12.34 -0.93 -25.19
CA ARG A 128 -11.67 -2.15 -25.69
C ARG A 128 -12.26 -3.36 -24.98
N GLY A 129 -13.01 -4.18 -25.71
CA GLY A 129 -13.70 -5.38 -25.25
C GLY A 129 -12.76 -6.43 -24.65
N VAL A 130 -12.33 -6.19 -23.42
CA VAL A 130 -11.64 -7.15 -22.58
C VAL A 130 -12.68 -7.73 -21.64
N THR A 131 -12.87 -9.04 -21.72
CA THR A 131 -13.82 -9.81 -20.94
C THR A 131 -13.59 -9.67 -19.43
N PRO A 132 -14.67 -9.66 -18.62
CA PRO A 132 -14.58 -9.40 -17.18
C PRO A 132 -14.26 -10.71 -16.45
N SER A 133 -12.98 -11.06 -16.31
CA SER A 133 -12.56 -12.09 -15.33
C SER A 133 -12.19 -11.50 -13.97
N PHE A 134 -12.42 -10.21 -13.76
CA PHE A 134 -12.35 -9.56 -12.46
C PHE A 134 -13.52 -8.60 -12.29
N CYS A 135 -14.69 -9.19 -12.04
CA CYS A 135 -15.59 -8.72 -11.00
C CYS A 135 -15.66 -9.84 -9.96
#